data_AF-A0A2G5WL88-F1
#
_entry.id   AF-A0A2G5WL88-F1
#
_cell.length_a   1.000
_cell.length_b   1.000
_cell.length_c   1.000
_cell.angle_alpha   90.00
_cell.angle_beta   90.00
_cell.angle_gamma   90.00
#
_symmetry.space_group_name_H-M   'P 1'
#
loop_
_entity.id
_entity.type
_entity.pdbx_description
1 polymer ?
#
loop_
_entity_poly.entity_id
_entity_poly.type
_entity_poly.pdbx_seq_one_letter_code
_entity_poly.pdbx_strand_id
1 'polypeptide(L)'
;MVPIEQQAKKTIVMYLSITDGKGSYPLRRATLLANKLKTEAEIIFLHDPETLAPTTDFTCYEIEGPSSLIQLVTRLQPDLLIRDSGSSYKDEMAKLQELVPSILHFDDFGEGGQQADWVIQTLYADTHEPLPNHYIAGFETFVVDSSLQSFRQAGLKDKPFSHSPHLVISFGDEDPGNLTFRAMRHIKQLQIPLAVSVVIGPNYAHDVSEIQLMALSRRNTKVLRAPTDRLALFAQADMILCDAAYTPYEVAIIGVPCIVLAQNEFESNLGFPTESNGFTHLGLGRKVTQSNLLNAIMEPLLHEARKERAIKRQLKLQVGSSEEKVLEVIHYLLEFPKRKPTGYVTLRENRR
;
A
#
# COMPACT_ATOMS: atom_id res chain seq x y z
N MET A 1 45.94 -6.52 22.38
CA MET A 1 44.71 -7.01 21.71
C MET A 1 43.61 -6.06 22.13
N VAL A 2 43.28 -5.10 21.28
CA VAL A 2 42.23 -4.10 21.56
C VAL A 2 40.89 -4.84 21.52
N PRO A 3 39.98 -4.68 22.50
CA PRO A 3 38.65 -5.28 22.40
C PRO A 3 37.98 -4.68 21.16
N ILE A 4 37.49 -5.53 20.27
CA ILE A 4 36.55 -5.11 19.24
C ILE A 4 35.32 -4.65 20.03
N GLU A 5 35.09 -3.35 20.13
CA GLU A 5 33.82 -2.81 20.61
C GLU A 5 32.74 -3.43 19.71
N GLN A 6 32.00 -4.41 20.23
CA GLN A 6 30.78 -4.86 19.58
C GLN A 6 29.84 -3.67 19.62
N GLN A 7 29.72 -2.98 18.49
CA GLN A 7 28.77 -1.89 18.31
C GLN A 7 27.40 -2.43 18.71
N ALA A 8 26.75 -1.78 19.69
CA ALA A 8 25.45 -2.21 20.17
C ALA A 8 24.48 -2.29 18.97
N LYS A 9 23.76 -3.41 18.85
CA LYS A 9 22.82 -3.62 17.76
C LYS A 9 21.76 -2.50 17.81
N LYS A 10 21.60 -1.77 16.71
CA LYS A 10 20.64 -0.68 16.59
C LYS A 10 19.21 -1.20 16.73
N THR A 11 18.30 -0.38 17.25
CA THR A 11 16.87 -0.73 17.38
C THR A 11 16.02 0.13 16.46
N ILE A 12 15.21 -0.50 15.62
CA ILE A 12 14.21 0.14 14.75
C ILE A 12 12.82 -0.21 15.28
N VAL A 13 12.04 0.82 15.57
CA VAL A 13 10.61 0.66 15.87
C VAL A 13 9.80 1.01 14.63
N MET A 14 8.94 0.10 14.18
CA MET A 14 8.00 0.32 13.07
C MET A 14 6.58 0.43 13.62
N TYR A 15 5.97 1.62 13.54
CA TYR A 15 4.59 1.85 13.96
C TYR A 15 3.62 1.80 12.78
N LEU A 16 2.70 0.83 12.83
CA LEU A 16 1.73 0.53 11.78
C LEU A 16 0.30 0.80 12.26
N SER A 17 -0.52 1.34 11.37
CA SER A 17 -1.96 1.45 11.58
C SER A 17 -2.70 1.17 10.28
N ILE A 18 -3.74 0.35 10.33
CA ILE A 18 -4.72 0.25 9.25
C ILE A 18 -5.52 1.54 9.26
N THR A 19 -5.15 2.45 8.37
CA THR A 19 -5.96 3.63 8.08
C THR A 19 -6.89 3.36 6.92
N ASP A 20 -8.11 3.90 7.00
CA ASP A 20 -9.14 3.77 5.97
C ASP A 20 -8.58 3.94 4.55
N GLY A 21 -8.77 2.91 3.72
CA GLY A 21 -8.44 2.94 2.30
C GLY A 21 -6.97 2.63 1.95
N LYS A 22 -6.10 2.37 2.92
CA LYS A 22 -4.71 1.95 2.64
C LYS A 22 -4.51 0.43 2.54
N GLY A 23 -5.48 -0.37 3.02
CA GLY A 23 -5.42 -1.83 3.03
C GLY A 23 -4.17 -2.40 3.71
N SER A 24 -3.81 -3.63 3.35
CA SER A 24 -2.67 -4.37 3.92
C SER A 24 -1.29 -4.03 3.33
N TYR A 25 -1.21 -3.12 2.35
CA TYR A 25 0.08 -2.80 1.73
C TYR A 25 1.10 -2.22 2.72
N PRO A 26 0.77 -1.23 3.58
CA PRO A 26 1.66 -0.76 4.65
C PRO A 26 2.26 -1.90 5.49
N LEU A 27 1.42 -2.85 5.92
CA LEU A 27 1.84 -4.01 6.69
C LEU A 27 2.81 -4.91 5.90
N ARG A 28 2.52 -5.15 4.61
CA ARG A 28 3.39 -5.93 3.72
C ARG A 28 4.72 -5.23 3.47
N ARG A 29 4.71 -3.92 3.18
CA ARG A 29 5.90 -3.09 3.01
C ARG A 29 6.80 -3.17 4.25
N ALA A 30 6.22 -2.95 5.43
CA ALA A 30 6.96 -3.00 6.69
C ALA A 30 7.54 -4.40 6.96
N THR A 31 6.78 -5.47 6.70
CA THR A 31 7.25 -6.86 6.84
C THR A 31 8.40 -7.17 5.87
N LEU A 32 8.35 -6.69 4.62
CA LEU A 32 9.41 -6.88 3.64
C LEU A 32 10.70 -6.15 4.08
N LEU A 33 10.58 -4.90 4.53
CA LEU A 33 11.72 -4.12 5.03
C LEU A 33 12.31 -4.74 6.31
N ALA A 34 11.49 -5.14 7.28
CA ALA A 34 11.94 -5.79 8.50
C ALA A 34 12.71 -7.08 8.22
N ASN A 35 12.26 -7.89 7.27
CA ASN A 35 12.97 -9.10 6.87
C ASN A 35 14.34 -8.84 6.25
N LYS A 36 14.51 -7.71 5.55
CA LYS A 36 15.81 -7.28 5.00
C LYS A 36 16.74 -6.74 6.08
N LEU A 37 16.19 -6.07 7.10
CA LEU A 37 16.95 -5.35 8.13
C LEU A 37 17.24 -6.18 9.40
N LYS A 38 16.58 -7.33 9.62
CA LYS A 38 16.64 -8.11 10.87
C LYS A 38 18.04 -8.60 11.28
N THR A 39 18.95 -8.75 10.32
CA THR A 39 20.35 -9.12 10.58
C THR A 39 21.17 -7.94 11.08
N GLU A 40 20.76 -6.72 10.78
CA GLU A 40 21.51 -5.48 11.04
C GLU A 40 20.98 -4.73 12.26
N ALA A 41 19.67 -4.78 12.50
CA ALA A 41 19.00 -4.11 13.60
C ALA A 41 18.02 -5.05 14.34
N GLU A 42 17.73 -4.74 15.60
CA GLU A 42 16.55 -5.27 16.29
C GLU A 42 15.32 -4.54 15.75
N ILE A 43 14.32 -5.30 15.29
CA ILE A 43 13.07 -4.75 14.76
C ILE A 43 11.94 -5.02 15.75
N ILE A 44 11.25 -3.96 16.13
CA ILE A 44 10.08 -4.00 17.01
C ILE A 44 8.90 -3.36 16.29
N PHE A 45 7.77 -4.03 16.24
CA PHE A 45 6.55 -3.49 15.68
C PHE A 45 5.64 -2.94 16.77
N LEU A 46 5.07 -1.77 16.51
CA LEU A 46 3.93 -1.23 17.23
C LEU A 46 2.74 -1.25 16.27
N HIS A 47 1.57 -1.65 16.74
CA HIS A 47 0.37 -1.65 15.90
C HIS A 47 -0.88 -1.28 16.70
N ASP A 48 -1.86 -0.67 16.04
CA ASP A 48 -3.17 -0.43 16.65
C ASP A 48 -3.97 -1.75 16.76
N PRO A 49 -5.02 -1.84 17.61
CA PRO A 49 -5.77 -3.08 17.83
C PRO A 49 -6.46 -3.63 16.58
N GLU A 50 -6.83 -2.74 15.66
CA GLU A 50 -7.46 -3.09 14.39
C GLU A 50 -6.44 -3.59 13.35
N THR A 51 -5.15 -3.36 13.60
CA THR A 51 -4.06 -3.72 12.69
C THR A 51 -3.55 -5.13 12.99
N LEU A 52 -3.55 -6.01 11.98
CA LEU A 52 -3.01 -7.35 12.12
C LEU A 52 -1.52 -7.31 12.51
N ALA A 53 -1.14 -8.09 13.52
CA ALA A 53 0.24 -8.17 13.96
C ALA A 53 1.20 -8.65 12.83
N PRO A 54 2.30 -7.92 12.56
CA PRO A 54 3.31 -8.26 11.54
C PRO A 54 4.16 -9.47 11.97
N THR A 55 3.62 -10.66 11.73
CA THR A 55 4.26 -11.99 11.90
C THR A 55 4.73 -12.33 13.33
N THR A 56 4.95 -13.63 13.58
CA THR A 56 5.42 -14.13 14.89
C THR A 56 6.93 -14.03 15.08
N ASP A 57 7.67 -13.65 14.04
CA ASP A 57 9.14 -13.65 14.04
C ASP A 57 9.73 -12.36 14.63
N PHE A 58 8.88 -11.39 14.95
CA PHE A 58 9.27 -10.08 15.48
C PHE A 58 8.54 -9.76 16.78
N THR A 59 9.19 -8.98 17.64
CA THR A 59 8.54 -8.43 18.83
C THR A 59 7.47 -7.45 18.40
N CYS A 60 6.22 -7.70 18.80
CA CYS A 60 5.07 -6.86 18.49
C CYS A 60 4.41 -6.36 19.78
N TYR A 61 4.03 -5.08 19.81
CA TYR A 61 3.23 -4.51 20.86
C TYR A 61 2.00 -3.82 20.27
N GLU A 62 0.82 -4.20 20.77
CA GLU A 62 -0.39 -3.45 20.51
C GLU A 62 -0.38 -2.13 21.31
N ILE A 63 -0.78 -1.04 20.67
CA ILE A 63 -0.90 0.28 21.31
C ILE A 63 -2.23 0.93 20.99
N GLU A 64 -2.74 1.73 21.92
CA GLU A 64 -3.97 2.49 21.71
C GLU A 64 -3.66 3.99 21.74
N GLY A 65 -3.56 4.57 20.54
CA GLY A 65 -3.41 6.00 20.29
C GLY A 65 -2.06 6.64 20.67
N PRO A 66 -1.94 7.97 20.49
CA PRO A 66 -0.67 8.70 20.60
C PRO A 66 0.01 8.58 21.96
N SER A 67 -0.74 8.57 23.06
CA SER A 67 -0.16 8.49 24.41
C SER A 67 0.59 7.17 24.63
N SER A 68 0.03 6.06 24.15
CA SER A 68 0.63 4.73 24.25
C SER A 68 1.88 4.63 23.38
N LEU A 69 1.85 5.22 22.18
CA LEU A 69 3.02 5.35 21.30
C LEU A 69 4.18 6.05 22.03
N ILE A 70 3.93 7.24 22.59
CA ILE A 70 4.95 8.02 23.31
C ILE A 70 5.54 7.24 24.49
N GLN A 71 4.70 6.56 25.28
CA GLN A 71 5.14 5.75 26.42
C GLN A 71 6.05 4.60 25.99
N LEU A 72 5.66 3.84 24.95
CA LEU A 72 6.47 2.73 24.46
C LEU A 72 7.77 3.20 23.82
N VAL A 73 7.73 4.25 23.00
CA VAL A 73 8.94 4.82 22.41
C VAL A 73 9.91 5.31 23.49
N THR A 74 9.41 5.93 24.56
CA THR A 74 10.23 6.33 25.72
C THR A 74 10.91 5.13 26.38
N ARG A 75 10.18 4.01 26.53
CA ARG A 75 10.69 2.78 27.16
C ARG A 75 11.68 2.04 26.26
N LEU A 76 11.39 1.95 24.97
CA LEU A 76 12.16 1.19 23.99
C LEU A 76 13.40 1.93 23.51
N GLN A 77 13.40 3.27 23.59
CA GLN A 77 14.51 4.14 23.17
C GLN A 77 15.07 3.77 21.77
N PRO A 78 14.23 3.71 20.72
CA PRO A 78 14.70 3.29 19.41
C PRO A 78 15.71 4.26 18.82
N ASP A 79 16.63 3.75 18.00
CA ASP A 79 17.53 4.57 17.19
C ASP A 79 16.79 5.21 16.00
N LEU A 80 15.78 4.52 15.46
CA LEU A 80 14.94 4.96 14.36
C LEU A 80 13.49 4.57 14.61
N LEU A 81 12.58 5.55 14.46
CA LEU A 81 11.14 5.31 14.38
C LEU A 81 10.71 5.40 12.91
N ILE A 82 10.16 4.31 12.38
CA ILE A 82 9.50 4.27 11.08
C ILE A 82 8.00 4.29 11.31
N ARG A 83 7.28 5.22 10.70
CA ARG A 83 5.82 5.28 10.76
C ARG A 83 5.19 5.01 9.41
N ASP A 84 4.22 4.12 9.41
CA ASP A 84 3.35 3.82 8.28
C ASP A 84 1.91 3.67 8.81
N SER A 85 1.42 4.77 9.38
CA SER A 85 0.17 4.84 10.18
C SER A 85 -0.77 5.96 9.73
N GLY A 86 -0.56 6.53 8.55
CA GLY A 86 -1.39 7.63 8.02
C GLY A 86 -0.91 9.02 8.42
N SER A 87 -1.84 9.98 8.34
CA SER A 87 -1.54 11.38 8.60
C SER A 87 -1.19 11.60 10.07
N SER A 88 -0.04 12.21 10.33
CA SER A 88 0.39 12.54 11.68
C SER A 88 0.22 14.03 12.02
N TYR A 89 0.22 14.33 13.31
CA TYR A 89 -0.05 15.66 13.85
C TYR A 89 1.20 16.29 14.49
N LYS A 90 1.27 17.62 14.45
CA LYS A 90 2.41 18.41 14.94
C LYS A 90 2.75 18.16 16.40
N ASP A 91 1.76 18.10 17.29
CA ASP A 91 1.99 17.95 18.74
C ASP A 91 2.55 16.57 19.11
N GLU A 92 2.13 15.53 18.38
CA GLU A 92 2.70 14.19 18.54
C GLU A 92 4.14 14.15 18.05
N MET A 93 4.42 14.76 16.90
CA MET A 93 5.77 14.82 16.33
C MET A 93 6.75 15.59 17.20
N ALA A 94 6.34 16.71 17.80
CA ALA A 94 7.19 17.47 18.71
C ALA A 94 7.69 16.59 19.86
N LYS A 95 6.81 15.76 20.45
CA LYS A 95 7.19 14.81 21.51
C LYS A 95 8.09 13.69 20.99
N LEU A 96 7.80 13.13 19.82
CA LEU A 96 8.62 12.07 19.23
C LEU A 96 10.04 12.55 18.92
N GLN A 97 10.22 13.79 18.46
CA GLN A 97 11.53 14.37 18.16
C GLN A 97 12.41 14.54 19.41
N GLU A 98 11.83 14.73 20.60
CA GLU A 98 12.58 14.76 21.86
C GLU A 98 13.13 13.37 22.26
N LEU A 99 12.43 12.31 21.82
CA LEU A 99 12.67 10.93 22.25
C LEU A 99 13.54 10.14 21.27
N VAL A 100 13.38 10.38 19.96
CA VAL A 100 13.94 9.53 18.91
C VAL A 100 15.00 10.26 18.09
N PRO A 101 16.21 9.67 17.92
CA PRO A 101 17.28 10.27 17.13
C PRO A 101 16.90 10.56 15.67
N SER A 102 16.14 9.65 15.05
CA SER A 102 15.71 9.71 13.66
C SER A 102 14.28 9.22 13.47
N ILE A 103 13.51 9.86 12.58
CA ILE A 103 12.11 9.53 12.28
C ILE A 103 11.91 9.53 10.76
N LEU A 104 11.42 8.39 10.24
CA LEU A 104 11.05 8.20 8.84
C LEU A 104 9.54 7.95 8.75
N HIS A 105 8.85 8.67 7.88
CA HIS A 105 7.43 8.42 7.61
C HIS A 105 7.23 7.83 6.22
N PHE A 106 6.22 6.97 6.09
CA PHE A 106 5.67 6.53 4.82
C PHE A 106 4.26 7.07 4.64
N ASP A 107 3.98 7.61 3.44
CA ASP A 107 2.65 8.06 3.01
C ASP A 107 1.92 8.92 4.06
N ASP A 108 2.66 9.82 4.70
CA ASP A 108 2.13 10.80 5.65
C ASP A 108 1.80 12.10 4.90
N PHE A 109 0.53 12.48 4.98
CA PHE A 109 -0.03 13.68 4.36
C PHE A 109 -0.48 14.72 5.40
N GLY A 110 -0.16 14.50 6.68
CA GLY A 110 -0.44 15.39 7.79
C GLY A 110 0.69 16.38 8.08
N GLU A 111 0.45 17.27 9.04
CA GLU A 111 1.42 18.30 9.46
C GLU A 111 2.69 17.70 10.09
N GLY A 112 2.59 16.49 10.66
CA GLY A 112 3.74 15.84 11.25
C GLY A 112 4.75 15.32 10.22
N GLY A 113 4.31 15.01 8.99
CA GLY A 113 5.21 14.67 7.88
C GLY A 113 6.23 15.79 7.59
N GLN A 114 5.83 17.05 7.71
CA GLN A 114 6.73 18.21 7.51
C GLN A 114 7.84 18.33 8.56
N GLN A 115 7.74 17.56 9.66
CA GLN A 115 8.69 17.54 10.78
C GLN A 115 9.46 16.22 10.86
N ALA A 116 9.13 15.23 10.04
CA ALA A 116 9.91 14.00 9.95
C ALA A 116 11.29 14.28 9.33
N ASP A 117 12.28 13.43 9.60
CA ASP A 117 13.60 13.60 8.97
C ASP A 117 13.60 13.21 7.50
N TRP A 118 12.73 12.26 7.17
CA TRP A 118 12.39 11.87 5.80
C TRP A 118 10.93 11.44 5.72
N VAL A 119 10.32 11.71 4.56
CA VAL A 119 9.01 11.16 4.18
C VAL A 119 9.16 10.46 2.84
N ILE A 120 8.73 9.19 2.77
CA ILE A 120 8.68 8.43 1.53
C ILE A 120 7.22 8.26 1.13
N GLN A 121 6.83 8.84 0.01
CA GLN A 121 5.47 8.87 -0.51
C GLN A 121 5.37 7.99 -1.75
N THR A 122 4.85 6.78 -1.54
CA THR A 122 4.42 5.91 -2.64
C THR A 122 3.11 6.41 -3.22
N LEU A 123 2.17 6.86 -2.38
CA LEU A 123 0.99 7.57 -2.82
C LEU A 123 1.34 9.06 -2.93
N TYR A 124 1.10 9.66 -4.09
CA TYR A 124 1.41 11.07 -4.33
C TYR A 124 0.40 11.68 -5.30
N ALA A 125 0.20 12.99 -5.19
CA ALA A 125 -0.58 13.75 -6.16
C ALA A 125 0.33 14.21 -7.31
N ASP A 126 -0.19 14.26 -8.53
CA ASP A 126 0.52 14.84 -9.68
C ASP A 126 0.44 16.37 -9.59
N THR A 127 1.28 16.94 -8.74
CA THR A 127 1.38 18.39 -8.56
C THR A 127 2.69 18.90 -9.15
N HIS A 128 2.64 20.08 -9.76
CA HIS A 128 3.85 20.78 -10.22
C HIS A 128 4.63 21.45 -9.09
N GLU A 129 4.17 21.32 -7.83
CA GLU A 129 4.84 21.91 -6.68
C GLU A 129 6.08 21.10 -6.31
N PRO A 130 7.24 21.75 -6.12
CA PRO A 130 8.43 21.05 -5.70
C PRO A 130 8.23 20.51 -4.28
N LEU A 131 8.50 19.21 -4.11
CA LEU A 131 8.50 18.59 -2.79
C LEU A 131 9.67 19.13 -1.94
N PRO A 132 9.51 19.20 -0.61
CA PRO A 132 10.63 19.51 0.27
C PRO A 132 11.79 18.51 0.11
N ASN A 133 13.02 18.93 0.35
CA ASN A 133 14.23 18.10 0.14
C ASN A 133 14.26 16.78 0.93
N HIS A 134 13.46 16.65 1.98
CA HIS A 134 13.35 15.45 2.81
C HIS A 134 12.19 14.54 2.38
N TYR A 135 11.57 14.80 1.23
CA TYR A 135 10.54 13.96 0.65
C TYR A 135 11.11 13.19 -0.55
N ILE A 136 10.83 11.90 -0.62
CA ILE A 136 10.96 11.09 -1.84
C ILE A 136 9.55 10.66 -2.21
N ALA A 137 9.08 11.04 -3.40
CA ALA A 137 7.80 10.58 -3.89
C ALA A 137 7.94 9.98 -5.28
N GLY A 138 7.09 9.00 -5.59
CA GLY A 138 7.04 8.38 -6.91
C GLY A 138 6.71 6.91 -6.84
N PHE A 139 6.30 6.34 -7.97
CA PHE A 139 6.01 4.91 -8.04
C PHE A 139 7.25 4.03 -7.88
N GLU A 140 8.45 4.59 -7.99
CA GLU A 140 9.69 3.87 -7.72
C GLU A 140 9.86 3.50 -6.24
N THR A 141 9.16 4.19 -5.32
CA THR A 141 9.25 3.94 -3.87
C THR A 141 8.35 2.80 -3.38
N PHE A 142 7.53 2.23 -4.26
CA PHE A 142 6.73 1.05 -3.93
C PHE A 142 7.64 -0.15 -3.65
N VAL A 143 7.72 -0.62 -2.40
CA VAL A 143 8.44 -1.84 -2.03
C VAL A 143 7.72 -3.05 -2.63
N VAL A 144 8.42 -3.81 -3.49
CA VAL A 144 7.83 -4.90 -4.27
C VAL A 144 7.99 -6.22 -3.55
N ASP A 145 6.89 -6.93 -3.35
CA ASP A 145 6.95 -8.32 -2.89
C ASP A 145 7.57 -9.21 -3.98
N SER A 146 8.58 -9.99 -3.63
CA SER A 146 9.29 -10.86 -4.58
C SER A 146 8.36 -11.86 -5.28
N SER A 147 7.24 -12.24 -4.66
CA SER A 147 6.21 -13.09 -5.28
C SER A 147 5.58 -12.47 -6.53
N LEU A 148 5.51 -11.12 -6.63
CA LEU A 148 5.00 -10.45 -7.83
C LEU A 148 5.89 -10.65 -9.05
N GLN A 149 7.20 -10.90 -8.86
CA GLN A 149 8.14 -11.04 -9.97
C GLN A 149 7.79 -12.26 -10.85
N SER A 150 7.24 -13.32 -10.26
CA SER A 150 6.77 -14.51 -10.98
C SER A 150 5.59 -14.23 -11.92
N PHE A 151 4.88 -13.13 -11.70
CA PHE A 151 3.70 -12.72 -12.49
C PHE A 151 3.98 -11.56 -13.45
N ARG A 152 5.24 -11.10 -13.52
CA ARG A 152 5.61 -10.00 -14.41
C ARG A 152 5.25 -10.31 -15.85
N GLN A 153 4.65 -9.34 -16.55
CA GLN A 153 4.20 -9.47 -17.94
C GLN A 153 3.14 -10.57 -18.17
N ALA A 154 2.47 -11.07 -17.13
CA ALA A 154 1.47 -12.12 -17.29
C ALA A 154 0.32 -11.71 -18.23
N GLY A 155 -0.07 -10.43 -18.26
CA GLY A 155 -1.12 -9.95 -19.17
C GLY A 155 -0.71 -9.83 -20.64
N LEU A 156 0.57 -10.02 -20.98
CA LEU A 156 1.03 -10.15 -22.37
C LEU A 156 1.02 -11.61 -22.87
N LYS A 157 0.73 -12.58 -22.02
CA LYS A 157 0.68 -13.99 -22.44
C LYS A 157 -0.52 -14.23 -23.34
N ASP A 158 -0.30 -14.92 -24.45
CA ASP A 158 -1.37 -15.35 -25.33
C ASP A 158 -2.36 -16.23 -24.57
N LYS A 159 -3.65 -15.89 -24.69
CA LYS A 159 -4.74 -16.69 -24.14
C LYS A 159 -5.42 -17.48 -25.25
N PRO A 160 -5.94 -18.68 -24.97
CA PRO A 160 -6.66 -19.47 -25.96
C PRO A 160 -7.84 -18.68 -26.54
N PHE A 161 -8.04 -18.77 -27.85
CA PHE A 161 -9.14 -18.06 -28.54
C PHE A 161 -10.54 -18.42 -28.01
N SER A 162 -10.70 -19.61 -27.42
CA SER A 162 -11.95 -20.07 -26.81
C SER A 162 -12.19 -19.58 -25.38
N HIS A 163 -11.28 -18.78 -24.82
CA HIS A 163 -11.40 -18.26 -23.46
C HIS A 163 -12.46 -17.16 -23.38
N SER A 164 -13.43 -17.31 -22.47
CA SER A 164 -14.30 -16.19 -22.08
C SER A 164 -13.44 -15.16 -21.34
N PRO A 165 -13.38 -13.89 -21.78
CA PRO A 165 -12.59 -12.88 -21.09
C PRO A 165 -12.92 -12.82 -19.60
N HIS A 166 -11.90 -12.56 -18.79
CA HIS A 166 -12.00 -12.60 -17.33
C HIS A 166 -11.77 -11.22 -16.70
N LEU A 167 -12.80 -10.67 -16.07
CA LEU A 167 -12.73 -9.47 -15.24
C LEU A 167 -12.56 -9.85 -13.76
N VAL A 168 -11.58 -9.25 -13.10
CA VAL A 168 -11.46 -9.27 -11.63
C VAL A 168 -11.90 -7.92 -11.07
N ILE A 169 -12.78 -7.94 -10.07
CA ILE A 169 -13.19 -6.75 -9.30
C ILE A 169 -12.57 -6.87 -7.92
N SER A 170 -11.80 -5.87 -7.50
CA SER A 170 -11.07 -5.88 -6.21
C SER A 170 -10.80 -4.47 -5.73
N PHE A 171 -11.44 -4.02 -4.64
CA PHE A 171 -11.34 -2.65 -4.12
C PHE A 171 -10.61 -2.56 -2.77
N GLY A 172 -9.52 -3.33 -2.64
CA GLY A 172 -8.73 -3.40 -1.42
C GLY A 172 -9.37 -4.26 -0.32
N ASP A 173 -8.84 -4.11 0.89
CA ASP A 173 -9.21 -4.97 2.02
C ASP A 173 -10.50 -4.53 2.71
N GLU A 174 -10.76 -3.21 2.77
CA GLU A 174 -11.90 -2.61 3.45
C GLU A 174 -13.07 -2.26 2.50
N ASP A 175 -12.76 -1.83 1.27
CA ASP A 175 -13.70 -1.21 0.32
C ASP A 175 -14.73 -0.26 1.00
N PRO A 176 -14.27 0.84 1.63
CA PRO A 176 -15.13 1.68 2.47
C PRO A 176 -16.25 2.35 1.66
N GLY A 177 -16.00 2.67 0.38
CA GLY A 177 -16.99 3.25 -0.53
C GLY A 177 -18.03 2.27 -1.07
N ASN A 178 -17.95 0.99 -0.68
CA ASN A 178 -18.79 -0.10 -1.17
C ASN A 178 -18.82 -0.17 -2.71
N LEU A 179 -17.66 0.05 -3.34
CA LEU A 179 -17.52 0.09 -4.79
C LEU A 179 -17.68 -1.29 -5.42
N THR A 180 -17.37 -2.36 -4.68
CA THR A 180 -17.62 -3.73 -5.14
C THR A 180 -19.10 -3.97 -5.43
N PHE A 181 -19.97 -3.58 -4.50
CA PHE A 181 -21.43 -3.66 -4.69
C PHE A 181 -21.88 -2.82 -5.88
N ARG A 182 -21.41 -1.57 -5.96
CA ARG A 182 -21.79 -0.65 -7.04
C ARG A 182 -21.36 -1.15 -8.41
N ALA A 183 -20.12 -1.63 -8.52
CA ALA A 183 -19.60 -2.23 -9.74
C ALA A 183 -20.47 -3.44 -10.16
N MET A 184 -20.79 -4.32 -9.21
CA MET A 184 -21.64 -5.48 -9.48
C MET A 184 -23.06 -5.11 -9.93
N ARG A 185 -23.64 -4.06 -9.35
CA ARG A 185 -24.96 -3.55 -9.78
C ARG A 185 -24.97 -3.11 -11.24
N HIS A 186 -23.89 -2.50 -11.71
CA HIS A 186 -23.75 -2.10 -13.11
C HIS A 186 -23.41 -3.28 -14.02
N ILE A 187 -22.46 -4.13 -13.63
CA ILE A 187 -21.97 -5.26 -14.43
C ILE A 187 -23.03 -6.34 -14.64
N LYS A 188 -23.98 -6.50 -13.70
CA LYS A 188 -25.12 -7.41 -13.88
C LYS A 188 -25.93 -7.11 -15.15
N GLN A 189 -25.94 -5.86 -15.61
CA GLN A 189 -26.67 -5.45 -16.83
C GLN A 189 -25.93 -5.80 -18.13
N LEU A 190 -24.64 -6.16 -18.07
CA LEU A 190 -23.82 -6.38 -19.25
C LEU A 190 -24.02 -7.79 -19.82
N GLN A 191 -24.79 -7.95 -20.90
CA GLN A 191 -25.12 -9.28 -21.45
C GLN A 191 -24.09 -9.80 -22.46
N ILE A 192 -22.83 -9.95 -22.02
CA ILE A 192 -21.76 -10.58 -22.83
C ILE A 192 -21.18 -11.82 -22.13
N PRO A 193 -20.54 -12.75 -22.87
CA PRO A 193 -19.70 -13.81 -22.32
C PRO A 193 -18.46 -13.22 -21.63
N LEU A 194 -18.59 -12.90 -20.35
CA LEU A 194 -17.51 -12.36 -19.51
C LEU A 194 -17.55 -13.08 -18.17
N ALA A 195 -16.45 -13.75 -17.84
CA ALA A 195 -16.22 -14.33 -16.53
C ALA A 195 -15.88 -13.22 -15.54
N VAL A 196 -16.42 -13.27 -14.33
CA VAL A 196 -16.23 -12.24 -13.31
C VAL A 196 -15.82 -12.87 -11.98
N SER A 197 -14.66 -12.48 -11.47
CA SER A 197 -14.26 -12.79 -10.09
C SER A 197 -14.43 -11.54 -9.24
N VAL A 198 -15.32 -11.59 -8.26
CA VAL A 198 -15.53 -10.52 -7.28
C VAL A 198 -14.72 -10.85 -6.05
N VAL A 199 -13.68 -10.08 -5.77
CA VAL A 199 -12.84 -10.25 -4.57
C VAL A 199 -13.38 -9.34 -3.47
N ILE A 200 -13.73 -9.95 -2.35
CA ILE A 200 -14.14 -9.27 -1.12
C ILE A 200 -12.95 -9.32 -0.16
N GLY A 201 -12.49 -8.15 0.27
CA GLY A 201 -11.39 -8.01 1.22
C GLY A 201 -11.72 -8.55 2.62
N PRO A 202 -10.70 -8.85 3.44
CA PRO A 202 -10.89 -9.39 4.79
C PRO A 202 -11.62 -8.42 5.74
N ASN A 203 -11.52 -7.11 5.52
CA ASN A 203 -12.05 -6.06 6.38
C ASN A 203 -13.32 -5.40 5.79
N TYR A 204 -13.97 -6.05 4.83
CA TYR A 204 -15.16 -5.54 4.17
C TYR A 204 -16.35 -5.49 5.14
N ALA A 205 -16.74 -4.28 5.55
CA ALA A 205 -17.75 -4.06 6.59
C ALA A 205 -19.21 -4.12 6.11
N HIS A 206 -19.45 -4.16 4.79
CA HIS A 206 -20.80 -4.11 4.21
C HIS A 206 -21.41 -5.52 4.04
N ASP A 207 -22.74 -5.60 3.93
CA ASP A 207 -23.41 -6.87 3.64
C ASP A 207 -23.09 -7.35 2.21
N VAL A 208 -22.65 -8.61 2.12
CA VAL A 208 -22.22 -9.25 0.87
C VAL A 208 -23.36 -10.07 0.24
N SER A 209 -24.50 -10.24 0.92
CA SER A 209 -25.63 -11.06 0.47
C SER A 209 -26.17 -10.60 -0.89
N GLU A 210 -26.28 -9.29 -1.11
CA GLU A 210 -26.73 -8.74 -2.39
C GLU A 210 -25.69 -8.96 -3.51
N ILE A 211 -24.39 -8.87 -3.20
CA ILE A 211 -23.31 -9.18 -4.16
C ILE A 211 -23.39 -10.65 -4.58
N GLN A 212 -23.60 -11.55 -3.63
CA GLN A 212 -23.77 -12.98 -3.90
C GLN A 212 -25.00 -13.25 -4.78
N LEU A 213 -26.13 -12.60 -4.50
CA LEU A 213 -27.34 -12.75 -5.32
C LEU A 213 -27.12 -12.22 -6.75
N MET A 214 -26.44 -11.08 -6.91
CA MET A 214 -26.07 -10.56 -8.22
C MET A 214 -25.15 -11.52 -8.97
N ALA A 215 -24.16 -12.10 -8.30
CA ALA A 215 -23.27 -13.11 -8.86
C ALA A 215 -24.03 -14.35 -9.33
N LEU A 216 -24.95 -14.89 -8.53
CA LEU A 216 -25.78 -16.06 -8.90
C LEU A 216 -26.67 -15.80 -10.12
N SER A 217 -27.13 -14.55 -10.30
CA SER A 217 -27.95 -14.16 -11.45
C SER A 217 -27.17 -14.02 -12.76
N ARG A 218 -25.84 -14.14 -12.73
CA ARG A 218 -24.95 -13.97 -13.89
C ARG A 218 -24.09 -15.22 -14.09
N ARG A 219 -24.10 -15.78 -15.31
CA ARG A 219 -23.22 -16.93 -15.64
C ARG A 219 -21.74 -16.55 -15.46
N ASN A 220 -20.91 -17.53 -15.11
CA ASN A 220 -19.45 -17.39 -14.96
C ASN A 220 -19.02 -16.30 -13.96
N THR A 221 -19.82 -16.02 -12.94
CA THR A 221 -19.49 -15.05 -11.89
C THR A 221 -19.29 -15.74 -10.55
N LYS A 222 -18.19 -15.44 -9.85
CA LYS A 222 -17.89 -16.00 -8.53
C LYS A 222 -17.50 -14.90 -7.55
N VAL A 223 -17.90 -15.07 -6.29
CA VAL A 223 -17.49 -14.22 -5.16
C VAL A 223 -16.42 -14.97 -4.37
N LEU A 224 -15.26 -14.35 -4.18
CA LEU A 224 -14.11 -14.87 -3.47
C LEU A 224 -13.85 -13.97 -2.26
N ARG A 225 -13.88 -14.52 -1.05
CA ARG A 225 -13.57 -13.77 0.17
C ARG A 225 -12.12 -14.02 0.56
N ALA A 226 -11.35 -12.94 0.71
CA ALA A 226 -9.93 -12.94 1.10
C ALA A 226 -9.13 -14.10 0.45
N PRO A 227 -9.09 -14.19 -0.89
CA PRO A 227 -8.40 -15.29 -1.55
C PRO A 227 -6.90 -15.27 -1.21
N THR A 228 -6.36 -16.43 -0.86
CA THR A 228 -4.94 -16.58 -0.50
C THR A 228 -3.98 -16.24 -1.65
N ASP A 229 -4.41 -16.40 -2.90
CA ASP A 229 -3.59 -16.15 -4.09
C ASP A 229 -4.22 -15.08 -5.01
N ARG A 230 -4.39 -13.87 -4.48
CA ARG A 230 -4.92 -12.72 -5.23
C ARG A 230 -4.05 -12.36 -6.44
N LEU A 231 -2.73 -12.50 -6.33
CA LEU A 231 -1.80 -12.15 -7.40
C LEU A 231 -1.89 -13.11 -8.59
N ALA A 232 -2.02 -14.43 -8.36
CA ALA A 232 -2.28 -15.35 -9.45
C ALA A 232 -3.64 -15.10 -10.11
N LEU A 233 -4.65 -14.69 -9.33
CA LEU A 233 -5.94 -14.30 -9.88
C LEU A 233 -5.82 -13.07 -10.80
N PHE A 234 -5.05 -12.06 -10.40
CA PHE A 234 -4.75 -10.89 -11.23
C PHE A 234 -3.98 -11.26 -12.49
N ALA A 235 -2.97 -12.13 -12.37
CA ALA A 235 -2.17 -12.60 -13.48
C ALA A 235 -2.96 -13.39 -14.54
N GLN A 236 -4.05 -14.05 -14.13
CA GLN A 236 -4.96 -14.78 -15.02
C GLN A 236 -6.03 -13.87 -15.65
N ALA A 237 -6.27 -12.68 -15.11
CA ALA A 237 -7.30 -11.76 -15.56
C ALA A 237 -6.99 -11.17 -16.94
N ASP A 238 -8.04 -10.83 -17.70
CA ASP A 238 -7.95 -10.01 -18.91
C ASP A 238 -8.10 -8.52 -18.62
N MET A 239 -8.71 -8.21 -17.49
CA MET A 239 -8.86 -6.86 -16.98
C MET A 239 -9.12 -6.87 -15.49
N ILE A 240 -8.74 -5.78 -14.83
CA ILE A 240 -8.95 -5.58 -13.40
C ILE A 240 -9.71 -4.27 -13.21
N LEU A 241 -10.73 -4.30 -12.35
CA LEU A 241 -11.42 -3.14 -11.82
C LEU A 241 -11.06 -2.98 -10.34
N CYS A 242 -10.40 -1.88 -9.97
CA CYS A 242 -9.91 -1.70 -8.61
C CYS A 242 -9.97 -0.26 -8.09
N ASP A 243 -9.55 -0.10 -6.82
CA ASP A 243 -9.29 1.21 -6.19
C ASP A 243 -8.14 1.97 -6.87
N ALA A 244 -7.92 3.22 -6.45
CA ALA A 244 -6.84 4.06 -6.98
C ALA A 244 -5.57 4.08 -6.10
N ALA A 245 -5.55 3.34 -4.99
CA ALA A 245 -4.46 3.36 -4.02
C ALA A 245 -3.32 2.43 -4.46
N TYR A 246 -3.01 1.37 -3.70
CA TYR A 246 -1.85 0.52 -3.94
C TYR A 246 -2.08 -0.58 -4.98
N THR A 247 -3.34 -0.98 -5.24
CA THR A 247 -3.68 -2.04 -6.20
C THR A 247 -3.11 -1.78 -7.61
N PRO A 248 -3.24 -0.56 -8.19
CA PRO A 248 -2.64 -0.21 -9.47
C PRO A 248 -1.12 -0.49 -9.58
N TYR A 249 -0.35 -0.36 -8.50
CA TYR A 249 1.11 -0.57 -8.51
C TYR A 249 1.46 -2.03 -8.77
N GLU A 250 0.69 -2.95 -8.17
CA GLU A 250 0.82 -4.37 -8.42
C GLU A 250 0.42 -4.72 -9.86
N VAL A 251 -0.68 -4.12 -10.34
CA VAL A 251 -1.16 -4.33 -11.71
C VAL A 251 -0.17 -3.81 -12.74
N ALA A 252 0.55 -2.71 -12.47
CA ALA A 252 1.59 -2.20 -13.35
C ALA A 252 2.74 -3.21 -13.58
N ILE A 253 3.09 -3.98 -12.55
CA ILE A 253 4.12 -5.02 -12.61
C ILE A 253 3.62 -6.24 -13.38
N ILE A 254 2.38 -6.65 -13.13
CA ILE A 254 1.75 -7.79 -13.80
C ILE A 254 1.49 -7.48 -15.30
N GLY A 255 1.11 -6.24 -15.61
CA GLY A 255 0.82 -5.74 -16.94
C GLY A 255 -0.54 -6.20 -17.47
N VAL A 256 -1.63 -5.85 -16.76
CA VAL A 256 -3.01 -6.19 -17.13
C VAL A 256 -3.83 -4.91 -17.29
N PRO A 257 -4.75 -4.82 -18.28
CA PRO A 257 -5.65 -3.67 -18.43
C PRO A 257 -6.38 -3.37 -17.13
N CYS A 258 -6.35 -2.11 -16.70
CA CYS A 258 -6.80 -1.73 -15.37
C CYS A 258 -7.73 -0.53 -15.43
N ILE A 259 -8.93 -0.70 -14.91
CA ILE A 259 -9.95 0.33 -14.73
C ILE A 259 -9.94 0.69 -13.26
N VAL A 260 -9.84 1.98 -12.98
CA VAL A 260 -9.64 2.48 -11.62
C VAL A 260 -10.82 3.36 -11.22
N LEU A 261 -11.38 3.08 -10.05
CA LEU A 261 -12.36 3.94 -9.38
C LEU A 261 -11.77 4.39 -8.04
N ALA A 262 -11.72 5.70 -7.81
CA ALA A 262 -11.30 6.22 -6.52
C ALA A 262 -12.38 6.04 -5.46
N GLN A 263 -12.01 5.55 -4.28
CA GLN A 263 -12.90 5.41 -3.12
C GLN A 263 -13.34 6.76 -2.56
N ASN A 264 -12.41 7.72 -2.55
CA ASN A 264 -12.58 9.03 -1.94
C ASN A 264 -11.89 10.13 -2.78
N GLU A 265 -11.98 11.38 -2.33
CA GLU A 265 -11.38 12.51 -3.06
C GLU A 265 -9.85 12.47 -3.00
N PHE A 266 -9.25 11.93 -1.92
CA PHE A 266 -7.79 11.77 -1.84
C PHE A 266 -7.29 10.84 -2.95
N GLU A 267 -7.88 9.65 -3.07
CA GLU A 267 -7.60 8.70 -4.14
C GLU A 267 -7.83 9.28 -5.54
N SER A 268 -8.85 10.14 -5.70
CA SER A 268 -9.16 10.77 -6.99
C SER A 268 -8.06 11.70 -7.50
N ASN A 269 -7.22 12.20 -6.60
CA ASN A 269 -6.12 13.12 -6.89
C ASN A 269 -4.76 12.42 -7.00
N LEU A 270 -4.70 11.09 -6.86
CA LEU A 270 -3.45 10.35 -6.96
C LEU A 270 -2.91 10.39 -8.39
N GLY A 271 -1.62 10.70 -8.52
CA GLY A 271 -0.93 10.89 -9.79
C GLY A 271 -0.51 9.60 -10.50
N PHE A 272 -0.57 8.46 -9.81
CA PHE A 272 -0.09 7.21 -10.37
C PHE A 272 -1.08 6.51 -11.33
N PRO A 273 -2.34 6.21 -10.95
CA PRO A 273 -3.25 5.44 -11.80
C PRO A 273 -3.89 6.28 -12.91
N THR A 274 -3.10 6.92 -13.75
CA THR A 274 -3.53 7.83 -14.82
C THR A 274 -3.41 7.19 -16.21
N GLU A 275 -4.02 7.81 -17.22
CA GLU A 275 -3.96 7.33 -18.60
C GLU A 275 -2.52 7.34 -19.17
N SER A 276 -1.69 8.30 -18.76
CA SER A 276 -0.28 8.38 -19.14
C SER A 276 0.51 7.16 -18.67
N ASN A 277 0.14 6.61 -17.50
CA ASN A 277 0.71 5.38 -16.93
C ASN A 277 0.00 4.10 -17.41
N GLY A 278 -1.01 4.21 -18.27
CA GLY A 278 -1.71 3.06 -18.86
C GLY A 278 -2.91 2.56 -18.06
N PHE A 279 -3.52 3.41 -17.23
CA PHE A 279 -4.74 3.10 -16.47
C PHE A 279 -5.96 3.82 -17.03
N THR A 280 -7.13 3.20 -16.92
CA THR A 280 -8.42 3.86 -17.23
C THR A 280 -9.04 4.38 -15.95
N HIS A 281 -8.72 5.62 -15.57
CA HIS A 281 -9.24 6.25 -14.36
C HIS A 281 -10.61 6.87 -14.60
N LEU A 282 -11.66 6.34 -13.95
CA LEU A 282 -13.03 6.87 -14.11
C LEU A 282 -13.39 7.93 -13.06
N GLY A 283 -12.43 8.31 -12.21
CA GLY A 283 -12.63 9.26 -11.14
C GLY A 283 -13.31 8.62 -9.95
N LEU A 284 -14.05 9.45 -9.21
CA LEU A 284 -14.67 9.05 -7.96
C LEU A 284 -15.78 8.02 -8.16
N GLY A 285 -15.59 6.80 -7.64
CA GLY A 285 -16.45 5.64 -7.90
C GLY A 285 -17.92 5.86 -7.54
N ARG A 286 -18.23 6.67 -6.51
CA ARG A 286 -19.61 7.01 -6.15
C ARG A 286 -20.34 7.88 -7.19
N LYS A 287 -19.60 8.56 -8.07
CA LYS A 287 -20.13 9.43 -9.15
C LYS A 287 -20.13 8.74 -10.53
N VAL A 288 -19.49 7.57 -10.66
CA VAL A 288 -19.40 6.85 -11.93
C VAL A 288 -20.78 6.32 -12.34
N THR A 289 -21.15 6.59 -13.59
CA THR A 289 -22.39 6.09 -14.18
C THR A 289 -22.22 4.66 -14.70
N GLN A 290 -23.34 3.93 -14.83
CA GLN A 290 -23.34 2.62 -15.47
C GLN A 290 -22.70 2.67 -16.86
N SER A 291 -23.07 3.67 -17.68
CA SER A 291 -22.55 3.77 -19.05
C SER A 291 -21.04 3.95 -19.11
N ASN A 292 -20.45 4.78 -18.23
CA ASN A 292 -19.01 4.98 -18.20
C ASN A 292 -18.28 3.70 -17.80
N LEU A 293 -18.75 3.01 -16.75
CA LEU A 293 -18.12 1.77 -16.30
C LEU A 293 -18.21 0.66 -17.36
N LEU A 294 -19.39 0.47 -17.97
CA LEU A 294 -19.57 -0.56 -18.99
C LEU A 294 -18.74 -0.27 -20.24
N ASN A 295 -18.64 0.99 -20.68
CA ASN A 295 -17.80 1.37 -21.80
C ASN A 295 -16.31 1.09 -21.52
N ALA A 296 -15.84 1.42 -20.31
CA ALA A 296 -14.46 1.15 -19.89
C ALA A 296 -14.14 -0.36 -19.85
N ILE A 297 -15.11 -1.20 -19.46
CA ILE A 297 -14.99 -2.67 -19.49
C ILE A 297 -14.94 -3.20 -20.94
N MET A 298 -15.75 -2.63 -21.83
CA MET A 298 -15.80 -3.06 -23.23
C MET A 298 -14.56 -2.63 -24.03
N GLU A 299 -13.94 -1.51 -23.70
CA GLU A 299 -12.80 -0.97 -24.44
C GLU A 299 -11.63 -1.95 -24.62
N PRO A 300 -11.06 -2.58 -23.57
CA PRO A 300 -9.98 -3.55 -23.73
C PRO A 300 -10.43 -4.84 -24.44
N LEU A 301 -11.73 -5.15 -24.49
CA LEU A 301 -12.27 -6.31 -25.20
C LEU A 301 -12.42 -6.08 -26.70
N LEU A 302 -12.70 -4.83 -27.09
CA LEU A 302 -12.99 -4.47 -28.48
C LEU A 302 -11.78 -3.86 -29.20
N HIS A 303 -10.77 -3.40 -28.45
CA HIS A 303 -9.65 -2.65 -29.00
C HIS A 303 -8.29 -3.17 -28.51
N GLU A 304 -7.85 -4.30 -29.06
CA GLU A 304 -6.55 -4.93 -28.74
C GLU A 304 -5.36 -3.96 -28.84
N ALA A 305 -5.31 -3.09 -29.85
CA ALA A 305 -4.23 -2.11 -29.98
C ALA A 305 -4.18 -1.09 -28.83
N ARG A 306 -5.34 -0.72 -28.24
CA ARG A 306 -5.40 0.17 -27.08
C ARG A 306 -5.00 -0.58 -25.81
N LYS A 307 -5.50 -1.81 -25.67
CA LYS A 307 -5.14 -2.75 -24.60
C LYS A 307 -3.62 -2.96 -24.52
N GLU A 308 -2.98 -3.33 -25.63
CA GLU A 308 -1.52 -3.48 -25.68
C GLU A 308 -0.77 -2.20 -25.33
N ARG A 309 -1.25 -1.04 -25.80
CA ARG A 309 -0.63 0.24 -25.49
C ARG A 309 -0.67 0.56 -24.00
N ALA A 310 -1.81 0.30 -23.35
CA ALA A 310 -1.96 0.47 -21.91
C ALA A 310 -0.99 -0.44 -21.14
N ILE A 311 -0.93 -1.73 -21.48
CA ILE A 311 0.00 -2.69 -20.87
C ILE A 311 1.46 -2.30 -21.09
N LYS A 312 1.82 -1.85 -22.30
CA LYS A 312 3.19 -1.37 -22.60
C LYS A 312 3.57 -0.13 -21.79
N ARG A 313 2.63 0.78 -21.53
CA ARG A 313 2.86 1.95 -20.64
C ARG A 313 3.11 1.49 -19.22
N GLN A 314 2.25 0.62 -18.68
CA GLN A 314 2.38 0.04 -17.35
C GLN A 314 3.74 -0.65 -17.15
N LEU A 315 4.11 -1.57 -18.04
CA LEU A 315 5.34 -2.37 -17.92
C LEU A 315 6.63 -1.56 -18.12
N LYS A 316 6.54 -0.37 -18.73
CA LYS A 316 7.65 0.56 -18.85
C LYS A 316 7.93 1.29 -17.53
N LEU A 317 6.94 1.38 -16.64
CA LEU A 317 7.11 1.94 -15.30
C LEU A 317 8.06 1.04 -14.52
N GLN A 318 9.12 1.62 -13.99
CA GLN A 318 10.08 0.92 -13.14
C GLN A 318 9.58 0.92 -11.69
N VAL A 319 8.36 0.40 -11.48
CA VAL A 319 7.72 0.33 -10.15
C VAL A 319 8.63 -0.44 -9.20
N GLY A 320 8.93 0.18 -8.06
CA GLY A 320 9.82 -0.38 -7.03
C GLY A 320 11.31 -0.41 -7.35
N SER A 321 11.75 0.25 -8.42
CA SER A 321 13.18 0.35 -8.74
C SER A 321 14.00 1.14 -7.72
N SER A 322 13.37 1.88 -6.81
CA SER A 322 14.04 2.63 -5.74
C SER A 322 13.95 1.93 -4.38
N GLU A 323 13.65 0.63 -4.32
CA GLU A 323 13.71 -0.13 -3.06
C GLU A 323 15.07 -0.03 -2.38
N GLU A 324 16.17 -0.08 -3.15
CA GLU A 324 17.53 0.13 -2.63
C GLU A 324 17.67 1.52 -1.99
N LYS A 325 17.10 2.56 -2.61
CA LYS A 325 17.11 3.91 -2.02
C LYS A 325 16.32 4.00 -0.73
N VAL A 326 15.20 3.25 -0.61
CA VAL A 326 14.44 3.17 0.65
C VAL A 326 15.33 2.61 1.76
N LEU A 327 16.08 1.54 1.48
CA LEU A 327 17.03 0.95 2.44
C LEU A 327 18.20 1.89 2.73
N GLU A 328 18.75 2.56 1.71
CA GLU A 328 19.82 3.56 1.89
C GLU A 328 19.38 4.71 2.81
N VAL A 329 18.15 5.21 2.69
CA VAL A 329 17.60 6.22 3.60
C VAL A 329 17.52 5.69 5.03
N ILE A 330 17.07 4.45 5.21
CA ILE A 330 17.01 3.81 6.54
C ILE A 330 18.41 3.68 7.15
N HIS A 331 19.39 3.17 6.39
CA HIS A 331 20.77 3.04 6.84
C HIS A 331 21.39 4.41 7.16
N TYR A 332 21.18 5.40 6.30
CA TYR A 332 21.65 6.77 6.53
C TYR A 332 21.09 7.35 7.84
N LEU A 333 19.79 7.15 8.12
CA LEU A 333 19.17 7.65 9.34
C LEU A 333 19.65 6.94 10.61
N LEU A 334 20.09 5.68 10.51
CA LEU A 334 20.68 4.92 11.62
C LEU A 334 22.13 5.33 11.90
N GLU A 335 22.90 5.61 10.85
CA GLU A 335 24.31 6.03 10.94
C GLU A 335 24.45 7.50 11.32
N PHE A 336 23.59 8.36 10.77
CA PHE A 336 23.66 9.82 10.91
C PHE A 336 22.38 10.39 11.54
N PRO A 337 22.15 10.14 12.84
CA PRO A 337 20.95 10.59 13.52
C PRO A 337 20.83 12.11 13.50
N LYS A 338 19.63 12.61 13.21
CA LYS A 338 19.38 14.06 13.11
C LYS A 338 19.34 14.76 14.47
N ARG A 339 19.09 13.99 15.53
CA ARG A 339 18.99 14.49 16.90
C ARG A 339 19.79 13.62 17.86
N LYS A 340 20.24 14.22 18.96
CA LYS A 340 20.67 13.48 20.16
C LYS A 340 19.46 13.48 21.11
N PRO A 341 18.94 12.31 21.50
CA PRO A 341 17.84 12.26 22.47
C PRO A 341 18.23 13.04 23.71
N THR A 342 17.31 13.83 24.25
CA THR A 342 17.51 14.45 25.56
C THR A 342 17.77 13.32 26.55
N GLY A 343 19.01 13.24 27.06
CA GLY A 343 19.39 12.22 28.02
C GLY A 343 18.45 12.31 29.22
N TYR A 344 17.53 11.37 29.34
CA TYR A 344 16.82 11.18 30.59
C TYR A 344 17.88 10.74 31.59
N VAL A 345 18.25 11.66 32.48
CA VAL A 345 19.09 11.37 33.63
C VAL A 345 18.43 10.21 34.36
N THR A 346 19.00 9.02 34.20
CA THR A 346 18.72 7.90 35.10
C THR A 346 19.14 8.39 36.47
N LEU A 347 18.16 8.67 37.33
CA LEU A 347 18.35 8.83 38.78
C LEU A 347 18.78 7.48 39.37
N ARG A 348 19.99 7.04 39.04
CA ARG A 348 20.67 5.88 39.63
C ARG A 348 22.15 6.16 39.71
N GLU A 349 22.53 7.17 40.47
CA GLU A 349 23.85 7.27 41.11
C GLU A 349 23.81 8.44 42.10
N ASN A 350 23.12 8.22 43.21
CA ASN A 350 23.35 8.96 44.46
C ASN A 350 22.80 8.14 45.63
N ARG A 351 23.51 7.05 45.94
CA ARG A 351 23.61 6.55 47.30
C ARG A 351 25.09 6.37 47.59
N ARG A 352 25.65 7.39 48.26
CA ARG A 352 26.88 7.29 49.04
C ARG A 352 26.69 6.30 50.19
#